data_AF-A0AAU7Y7C8-F1
#
_entry.id   AF-A0AAU7Y7C8-F1
#
_cell.length_a   1.000
_cell.length_b   1.000
_cell.length_c   1.000
_cell.angle_alpha   90.00
_cell.angle_beta   90.00
_cell.angle_gamma   90.00
#
_symmetry.space_group_name_H-M   'P 1'
#
loop_
_entity.id
_entity.type
_entity.pdbx_description
1 polymer ?
#
loop_
_entity_poly.entity_id
_entity_poly.type
_entity_poly.pdbx_seq_one_letter_code
_entity_poly.pdbx_strand_id
1 'polypeptide(L)'
;MLSTQGEEALTAFTHDLFLNTEYVEWRKSLKSFSSGEWHLVAAALERFGAPVGRVFSFGESIGSTLFFNYTKAPDHKESQMLMVQFTVAGSMWHSVIWHCPERN
;
A
#
# COMPACT_ATOMS: atom_id res chain seq x y z
N MET A 1 6.39 -19.69 -0.20
CA MET A 1 7.28 -18.81 -0.98
C MET A 1 6.48 -18.30 -2.16
N LEU A 2 6.44 -16.98 -2.38
CA LEU A 2 5.70 -16.39 -3.51
C LEU A 2 6.33 -16.88 -4.82
N SER A 3 5.51 -17.23 -5.81
CA SER A 3 6.00 -17.45 -7.17
C SER A 3 6.25 -16.09 -7.83
N THR A 4 7.13 -16.03 -8.83
CA THR A 4 7.39 -14.81 -9.62
C THR A 4 6.11 -14.19 -10.16
N GLN A 5 5.17 -15.02 -10.65
CA GLN A 5 3.85 -14.55 -11.11
C GLN A 5 3.02 -13.93 -9.97
N GLY A 6 3.13 -14.47 -8.74
CA GLY A 6 2.47 -13.90 -7.57
C GLY A 6 3.07 -12.56 -7.16
N GLU A 7 4.38 -12.39 -7.27
CA GLU A 7 5.07 -11.12 -7.00
C GLU A 7 4.71 -10.04 -8.02
N GLU A 8 4.62 -10.39 -9.31
CA GLU A 8 4.17 -9.49 -10.38
C GLU A 8 2.72 -9.05 -10.15
N ALA A 9 1.83 -9.99 -9.81
CA ALA A 9 0.43 -9.69 -9.54
C ALA A 9 0.25 -8.84 -8.27
N LEU A 10 1.04 -9.07 -7.22
CA LEU A 10 1.07 -8.21 -6.02
C LEU A 10 1.56 -6.81 -6.33
N THR A 11 2.59 -6.69 -7.17
CA THR A 11 3.10 -5.40 -7.63
C THR A 11 2.03 -4.66 -8.41
N ALA A 12 1.36 -5.32 -9.37
CA ALA A 12 0.24 -4.72 -10.09
C ALA A 12 -0.88 -4.25 -9.14
N PHE A 13 -1.23 -5.08 -8.15
CA PHE A 13 -2.23 -4.72 -7.14
C PHE A 13 -1.83 -3.48 -6.33
N THR A 14 -0.59 -3.38 -5.84
CA THR A 14 -0.18 -2.19 -5.09
C THR A 14 -0.18 -0.95 -5.95
N HIS A 15 0.16 -1.04 -7.24
CA HIS A 15 0.01 0.06 -8.18
C HIS A 15 -1.46 0.45 -8.39
N ASP A 16 -2.37 -0.52 -8.53
CA ASP A 16 -3.80 -0.28 -8.65
C ASP A 16 -4.40 0.45 -7.45
N LEU A 17 -3.86 0.22 -6.24
CA LEU A 17 -4.23 1.00 -5.05
C LEU A 17 -4.00 2.50 -5.23
N PHE A 18 -3.12 2.92 -6.16
CA PHE A 18 -2.81 4.31 -6.49
C PHE A 18 -3.46 4.85 -7.75
N LEU A 19 -4.03 3.98 -8.59
CA LEU A 19 -4.68 4.36 -9.85
C LEU A 19 -6.20 4.35 -9.75
N ASN A 20 -6.79 3.37 -9.05
CA ASN A 20 -8.24 3.17 -9.07
C ASN A 20 -8.97 4.16 -8.16
N THR A 21 -10.14 4.65 -8.59
CA THR A 21 -10.92 5.65 -7.84
C THR A 21 -11.47 5.12 -6.51
N GLU A 22 -11.68 3.80 -6.41
CA GLU A 22 -12.19 3.12 -5.21
C GLU A 22 -11.29 3.25 -3.97
N TYR A 23 -10.00 3.59 -4.15
CA TYR A 23 -9.05 3.76 -3.05
C TYR A 23 -8.71 5.23 -2.74
N VAL A 24 -9.37 6.21 -3.36
CA VAL A 24 -9.05 7.64 -3.22
C VAL A 24 -9.03 8.10 -1.75
N GLU A 25 -10.04 7.72 -0.97
CA GLU A 25 -10.17 8.15 0.43
C GLU A 25 -9.04 7.60 1.30
N TRP A 26 -8.67 6.34 1.10
CA TRP A 26 -7.50 5.75 1.77
C TRP A 26 -6.21 6.49 1.40
N ARG A 27 -5.99 6.80 0.10
CA ARG A 27 -4.79 7.52 -0.37
C ARG A 27 -4.66 8.92 0.21
N LYS A 28 -5.74 9.69 0.17
CA LYS A 28 -5.78 11.04 0.75
C LYS A 28 -5.53 11.01 2.26
N SER A 29 -5.94 9.92 2.90
CA SER A 29 -5.81 9.72 4.34
C SER A 29 -4.51 9.04 4.77
N LEU A 30 -3.51 8.85 3.89
CA LEU A 30 -2.22 8.25 4.25
C LEU A 30 -1.53 8.98 5.41
N LYS A 31 -1.66 10.31 5.48
CA LYS A 31 -1.10 11.14 6.57
C LYS A 31 -1.79 10.94 7.93
N SER A 32 -2.91 10.20 7.98
CA SER A 32 -3.61 9.86 9.23
C SER A 32 -3.03 8.64 9.97
N PHE A 33 -2.14 7.90 9.30
CA PHE A 33 -1.41 6.78 9.90
C PHE A 33 -0.13 7.28 10.58
N SER A 34 0.46 6.47 11.45
CA SER A 34 1.79 6.76 12.01
C SER A 34 2.86 6.57 10.94
N SER A 35 3.62 7.63 10.63
CA SER A 35 4.73 7.56 9.69
C SER A 35 5.87 6.68 10.23
N GLY A 36 6.45 5.84 9.37
CA GLY A 36 7.53 4.91 9.75
C GLY A 36 7.05 3.60 10.38
N GLU A 37 5.76 3.48 10.72
CA GLU A 37 5.17 2.26 11.24
C GLU A 37 4.53 1.41 10.13
N TRP A 38 4.52 0.10 10.32
CA TRP A 38 3.88 -0.85 9.41
C TRP A 38 2.43 -1.08 9.82
N HIS A 39 1.52 -0.94 8.84
CA HIS A 39 0.08 -1.07 9.00
C HIS A 39 -0.44 -2.15 8.06
N LEU A 40 -1.42 -2.94 8.50
CA LEU A 40 -2.02 -3.98 7.66
C LEU A 40 -2.85 -3.31 6.54
N VAL A 41 -2.61 -3.69 5.28
CA VAL A 41 -3.34 -3.11 4.13
C VAL A 41 -4.83 -3.37 4.24
N ALA A 42 -5.24 -4.61 4.53
CA ALA A 42 -6.66 -4.96 4.64
C ALA A 42 -7.41 -4.10 5.67
N ALA A 43 -6.85 -3.95 6.88
CA ALA A 43 -7.45 -3.14 7.94
C ALA A 43 -7.50 -1.65 7.59
N ALA A 44 -6.46 -1.14 6.91
CA ALA A 44 -6.44 0.24 6.46
C ALA A 44 -7.48 0.52 5.37
N LEU A 45 -7.66 -0.38 4.40
CA LEU A 45 -8.69 -0.24 3.38
C LEU A 45 -10.10 -0.31 3.98
N GLU A 46 -10.33 -1.25 4.90
CA GLU A 46 -11.61 -1.40 5.61
C GLU A 46 -11.98 -0.12 6.37
N ARG A 47 -11.02 0.48 7.08
CA ARG A 47 -11.20 1.73 7.82
C ARG A 47 -11.75 2.88 6.96
N PHE A 48 -11.41 2.91 5.68
CA PHE A 48 -11.83 3.94 4.73
C PHE A 48 -12.91 3.46 3.76
N GLY A 49 -13.55 2.32 4.03
CA GLY A 49 -14.62 1.76 3.19
C GLY A 49 -14.16 1.34 1.79
N ALA A 50 -12.86 1.13 1.60
CA ALA A 50 -12.29 0.71 0.33
C ALA A 50 -12.39 -0.83 0.16
N PRO A 51 -12.45 -1.34 -1.08
CA PRO A 51 -12.63 -2.76 -1.32
C PRO A 51 -11.46 -3.60 -0.79
N VAL A 52 -11.74 -4.42 0.23
CA VAL A 52 -10.75 -5.31 0.85
C VAL A 52 -10.67 -6.66 0.13
N GLY A 53 -11.71 -7.06 -0.60
CA GLY A 53 -11.80 -8.39 -1.24
C GLY A 53 -10.63 -8.70 -2.19
N ARG A 54 -10.08 -7.69 -2.87
CA ARG A 54 -8.90 -7.86 -3.74
C ARG A 54 -7.61 -8.17 -2.98
N VAL A 55 -7.50 -7.77 -1.72
CA VAL A 55 -6.35 -8.15 -0.87
C VAL A 55 -6.34 -9.65 -0.62
N PHE A 56 -7.53 -10.25 -0.44
CA PHE A 56 -7.68 -11.66 -0.15
C PHE A 56 -7.73 -12.57 -1.39
N SER A 57 -7.81 -12.02 -2.61
CA SER A 57 -7.73 -12.84 -3.84
C SER A 57 -6.36 -13.50 -4.04
N PHE A 58 -5.33 -13.01 -3.35
CA PHE A 58 -4.00 -13.62 -3.29
C PHE A 58 -3.92 -14.79 -2.29
N GLY A 59 -4.99 -15.05 -1.55
CA GLY A 59 -5.06 -16.05 -0.49
C GLY A 59 -4.99 -15.44 0.91
N GLU A 60 -5.61 -16.12 1.87
CA GLU A 60 -5.76 -15.65 3.26
C GLU A 60 -4.41 -15.35 3.94
N SER A 61 -3.40 -16.17 3.67
CA SER A 61 -2.04 -15.96 4.17
C SER A 61 -1.46 -14.62 3.74
N ILE A 62 -1.63 -14.22 2.47
CA ILE A 62 -1.11 -12.94 1.97
C ILE A 62 -1.98 -11.80 2.46
N GLY A 63 -3.30 -11.94 2.41
CA GLY A 63 -4.20 -10.87 2.84
C GLY A 63 -4.05 -10.50 4.32
N SER A 64 -3.69 -11.47 5.17
CA SER A 64 -3.41 -11.24 6.59
C SER A 64 -1.98 -10.76 6.90
N THR A 65 -1.09 -10.74 5.90
CA THR A 65 0.33 -10.41 6.10
C THR A 65 0.87 -9.35 5.14
N LEU A 66 0.01 -8.73 4.32
CA LEU A 66 0.36 -7.61 3.46
C LEU A 66 0.33 -6.31 4.26
N PHE A 67 1.50 -5.72 4.47
CA PHE A 67 1.68 -4.49 5.22
C PHE A 67 2.12 -3.35 4.31
N PHE A 68 1.77 -2.14 4.71
CA PHE A 68 2.32 -0.92 4.15
C PHE A 68 2.90 -0.01 5.24
N ASN A 69 3.88 0.79 4.85
CA ASN A 69 4.45 1.87 5.63
C ASN A 69 4.40 3.12 4.75
N TYR A 70 4.37 4.30 5.37
CA TYR A 70 4.73 5.50 4.64
C TYR A 70 5.73 6.37 5.41
N THR A 71 6.61 7.02 4.65
CA THR A 71 7.53 8.05 5.14
C THR A 71 7.55 9.25 4.20
N LYS A 72 8.09 10.37 4.66
CA LYS A 72 8.33 11.53 3.81
C LYS A 72 9.50 11.22 2.88
N ALA A 73 9.39 11.59 1.61
CA ALA A 73 10.51 11.52 0.68
C ALA A 73 11.71 12.35 1.19
N PRO A 74 12.96 12.00 0.83
CA PRO A 74 14.13 12.79 1.21
C PRO A 74 14.03 14.27 0.81
N ASP A 75 13.39 14.55 -0.33
CA ASP A 75 13.14 15.87 -0.91
C ASP A 75 11.75 16.45 -0.57
N HIS A 76 11.06 15.89 0.44
CA HIS A 76 9.64 16.19 0.71
C HIS A 76 9.31 17.69 0.86
N LYS A 77 10.27 18.50 1.33
CA LYS A 77 10.09 19.96 1.42
C LYS A 77 9.72 20.58 0.07
N GLU A 78 10.28 20.07 -1.01
CA GLU A 78 10.09 20.56 -2.38
C GLU A 78 9.02 19.74 -3.10
N SER A 79 9.09 18.41 -3.01
CA SER A 79 8.26 17.51 -3.80
C SER A 79 6.87 17.26 -3.21
N GLN A 80 6.71 17.45 -1.90
CA GLN A 80 5.54 17.01 -1.12
C GLN A 80 5.23 15.50 -1.28
N MET A 81 6.19 14.70 -1.77
CA MET A 81 6.01 13.27 -2.02
C MET A 81 6.16 12.45 -0.74
N LEU A 82 5.36 11.41 -0.65
CA LEU A 82 5.46 10.34 0.33
C LEU A 82 6.05 9.11 -0.35
N MET A 83 6.95 8.43 0.34
CA MET A 83 7.40 7.09 -0.01
C MET A 83 6.48 6.11 0.69
N VAL A 84 5.67 5.37 -0.07
CA VAL A 84 4.81 4.30 0.44
C VAL A 84 5.47 2.97 0.13
N GLN A 85 5.75 2.19 1.16
CA GLN A 85 6.43 0.91 1.04
C GLN A 85 5.45 -0.20 1.35
N PHE A 86 5.54 -1.31 0.64
CA PHE A 86 4.76 -2.52 0.84
C PHE A 86 5.66 -3.71 1.08
N THR A 87 5.20 -4.63 1.93
CA THR A 87 5.89 -5.89 2.21
C THR A 87 4.88 -6.98 2.59
N VAL A 88 5.28 -8.23 2.42
CA VAL A 88 4.54 -9.39 2.92
C VAL A 88 5.38 -10.03 4.03
N ALA A 89 4.82 -10.17 5.23
CA ALA A 89 5.57 -10.74 6.36
C ALA A 89 6.05 -12.17 6.05
N GLY A 90 7.34 -12.44 6.30
CA GLY A 90 7.96 -13.72 5.97
C GLY A 90 8.30 -13.91 4.48
N SER A 91 8.18 -12.86 3.66
CA SER A 91 8.58 -12.84 2.25
C SER A 91 9.77 -11.91 2.00
N MET A 92 10.45 -12.09 0.86
CA MET A 92 11.45 -11.15 0.35
C MET A 92 10.84 -10.09 -0.59
N TRP A 93 9.55 -10.22 -0.92
CA TRP A 93 8.85 -9.26 -1.77
C TRP A 93 8.68 -7.91 -1.09
N HIS A 94 9.04 -6.85 -1.82
CA HIS A 94 8.89 -5.46 -1.41
C HIS A 94 8.50 -4.62 -2.63
N SER A 95 7.66 -3.61 -2.42
CA SER A 95 7.29 -2.65 -3.46
C SER A 95 7.31 -1.23 -2.89
N VAL A 96 7.66 -0.24 -3.72
CA VAL A 96 7.74 1.16 -3.32
C VAL A 96 6.98 2.01 -4.33
N ILE A 97 6.10 2.86 -3.82
CA ILE A 97 5.29 3.78 -4.61
C ILE A 97 5.50 5.20 -4.09
N TRP A 98 5.80 6.11 -5.02
CA TRP A 98 5.87 7.54 -4.73
C TRP A 98 4.50 8.17 -4.93
N HIS A 99 3.98 8.81 -3.89
CA HIS A 99 2.63 9.38 -3.93
C HIS A 99 2.60 10.79 -3.35
N CYS A 100 1.87 11.70 -4.00
CA CYS A 100 1.61 13.05 -3.50
C CYS A 100 0.11 13.18 -3.20
N PRO A 101 -0.34 13.07 -1.93
CA PRO A 101 -1.75 13.13 -1.57
C PRO A 101 -2.46 14.44 -1.99
N GLU A 102 -1.70 15.53 -2.09
CA GLU A 102 -2.18 16.88 -2.39
C GLU A 102 -2.37 17.14 -3.90
N ARG A 103 -1.92 16.23 -4.79
CA ARG A 103 -1.96 16.41 -6.25
C ARG A 103 -2.92 15.45 -6.98
N ASN A 104 -3.92 14.93 -6.27
CA ASN A 104 -4.97 14.06 -6.83
C ASN A 104 -6.15 14.85 -7.39
#